data_AF-A0A2V2RLU3-F1
#
_entry.id   AF-A0A2V2RLU3-F1
#
_cell.length_a   1.000
_cell.length_b   1.000
_cell.length_c   1.000
_cell.angle_alpha   90.00
_cell.angle_beta   90.00
_cell.angle_gamma   90.00
#
_symmetry.space_group_name_H-M   'P 1'
#
loop_
_entity.id
_entity.type
_entity.pdbx_description
1 polymer ?
#
loop_
_entity_poly.entity_id
_entity_poly.type
_entity_poly.pdbx_seq_one_letter_code
_entity_poly.pdbx_strand_id
1 'polypeptide(L)'
;LPGQKYPGLGIMRISMTVIVDLAKQIGKEAVVNIPEYYHNAVLYEPEFRFFSAFVEGRFQALQKTLSHFSLAEASHAVHSGKVWNESKNEPFIWRPHEQILGLVPRIIDYFASPLYAEKMHTAQFESRFKLRK
;
A
#
# COMPACT_ATOMS: atom_id res chain seq x y z
N LEU A 1 -13.97 6.52 -6.61
CA LEU A 1 -13.15 5.82 -5.60
C LEU A 1 -13.77 6.05 -4.22
N PRO A 2 -13.69 5.09 -3.27
CA PRO A 2 -14.13 5.31 -1.90
C PRO A 2 -13.57 6.61 -1.31
N GLY A 3 -14.38 7.36 -0.56
CA GLY A 3 -13.97 8.63 0.05
C GLY A 3 -13.78 9.81 -0.91
N GLN A 4 -14.04 9.64 -2.21
CA GLN A 4 -13.80 10.66 -3.23
C GLN A 4 -15.11 11.06 -3.93
N LYS A 5 -15.52 12.33 -3.77
CA LYS A 5 -16.76 12.88 -4.35
C LYS A 5 -16.64 13.29 -5.82
N TYR A 6 -15.45 13.72 -6.26
CA TYR A 6 -15.18 14.18 -7.63
C TYR A 6 -13.94 13.47 -8.21
N PRO A 7 -13.81 13.29 -9.53
CA PRO A 7 -12.64 12.67 -10.15
C PRO A 7 -11.31 13.31 -9.71
N GLY A 8 -10.26 12.50 -9.68
CA GLY A 8 -8.95 12.94 -9.18
C GLY A 8 -8.29 13.81 -10.22
N LEU A 9 -7.85 15.01 -9.83
CA LEU A 9 -7.20 15.96 -10.74
C LEU A 9 -5.71 15.65 -11.00
N GLY A 10 -5.19 14.54 -10.46
CA GLY A 10 -3.77 14.17 -10.59
C GLY A 10 -2.79 15.03 -9.77
N ILE A 11 -3.26 16.02 -9.02
CA ILE A 11 -2.42 16.96 -8.27
C ILE A 11 -1.49 16.26 -7.26
N MET A 12 -1.88 15.09 -6.76
CA MET A 12 -1.09 14.34 -5.78
C MET A 12 0.34 14.07 -6.27
N ARG A 13 0.54 13.81 -7.56
CA ARG A 13 1.87 13.56 -8.13
C ARG A 13 2.77 14.80 -8.01
N ILE A 14 2.21 15.98 -8.30
CA ILE A 14 2.92 17.26 -8.19
C ILE A 14 3.18 17.59 -6.72
N SER A 15 2.16 17.44 -5.86
CA SER A 15 2.29 17.67 -4.42
C SER A 15 3.35 16.77 -3.79
N MET A 16 3.45 15.50 -4.21
CA MET A 16 4.45 14.57 -3.68
C MET A 16 5.87 15.04 -4.00
N THR A 17 6.14 15.50 -5.23
CA THR A 17 7.44 16.07 -5.59
C THR A 17 7.81 17.23 -4.66
N VAL A 18 6.90 18.18 -4.44
CA VAL A 18 7.13 19.32 -3.56
C VAL A 18 7.39 18.88 -2.11
N ILE A 19 6.62 17.91 -1.61
CA ILE A 19 6.80 17.38 -0.25
C ILE A 19 8.17 16.70 -0.09
N VAL A 20 8.58 15.89 -1.07
CA VAL A 20 9.87 15.19 -1.06
C VAL A 20 11.03 16.17 -1.10
N ASP A 21 10.95 17.20 -1.95
CA ASP A 21 11.99 18.22 -2.05
C ASP A 21 12.11 19.03 -0.76
N LEU A 22 10.98 19.45 -0.18
CA LEU A 22 10.96 20.11 1.12
C LEU A 22 11.56 19.21 2.20
N ALA A 23 11.14 17.94 2.27
CA ALA A 23 11.64 16.98 3.25
C ALA A 23 13.17 16.84 3.18
N LYS A 24 13.74 16.77 1.98
CA LYS A 24 15.20 16.78 1.77
C LYS A 24 15.82 18.09 2.26
N GLN A 25 15.24 19.24 1.90
CA GLN A 25 15.76 20.55 2.28
C GLN A 25 15.82 20.77 3.80
N ILE A 26 14.81 20.28 4.53
CA ILE A 26 14.74 20.39 6.00
C ILE A 26 15.37 19.19 6.72
N GLY A 27 16.17 18.39 6.02
CA GLY A 27 16.97 17.31 6.60
C GLY A 27 16.15 16.13 7.15
N LYS A 28 14.97 15.84 6.60
CA LYS A 28 14.18 14.65 6.96
C LYS A 28 14.69 13.43 6.22
N GLU A 29 14.64 12.29 6.91
CA GLU A 29 15.16 11.02 6.40
C GLU A 29 14.11 10.22 5.60
N ALA A 30 12.82 10.55 5.74
CA ALA A 30 11.73 9.87 5.07
C ALA A 30 10.47 10.74 4.95
N VAL A 31 9.61 10.38 3.99
CA VAL A 31 8.21 10.82 3.93
C VAL A 31 7.33 9.64 4.32
N VAL A 32 6.33 9.88 5.17
CA VAL A 32 5.39 8.86 5.63
C VAL A 32 3.98 9.27 5.26
N ASN A 33 3.20 8.32 4.75
CA ASN A 33 1.76 8.46 4.61
C ASN A 33 1.04 7.26 5.26
N ILE A 34 -0.27 7.41 5.45
CA ILE A 34 -1.14 6.35 5.98
C ILE A 34 -2.34 6.25 5.02
N PRO A 35 -2.30 5.38 4.00
CA PRO A 35 -3.35 5.27 3.00
C PRO A 35 -4.66 4.77 3.61
N GLU A 36 -5.61 5.69 3.77
CA GLU A 36 -6.95 5.40 4.30
C GLU A 36 -7.71 4.34 3.48
N TYR A 37 -7.46 4.28 2.17
CA TYR A 37 -8.11 3.36 1.24
C TYR A 37 -7.09 2.55 0.44
N TYR A 38 -7.52 1.38 -0.04
CA TYR A 38 -6.73 0.51 -0.90
C TYR A 38 -6.13 1.24 -2.12
N HIS A 39 -6.93 2.04 -2.83
CA HIS A 39 -6.43 2.77 -4.00
C HIS A 39 -5.34 3.78 -3.64
N ASN A 40 -5.39 4.40 -2.45
CA ASN A 40 -4.32 5.28 -1.99
C ASN A 40 -3.01 4.50 -1.88
N ALA A 41 -3.04 3.33 -1.23
CA ALA A 41 -1.86 2.49 -1.08
C ALA A 41 -1.27 2.06 -2.43
N VAL A 42 -2.11 1.70 -3.39
CA VAL A 42 -1.68 1.34 -4.76
C VAL A 42 -1.07 2.54 -5.48
N LEU A 43 -1.64 3.74 -5.34
CA LEU A 43 -1.13 4.93 -6.01
C LEU A 43 0.23 5.39 -5.45
N TYR A 44 0.52 5.10 -4.17
CA TYR A 44 1.81 5.43 -3.55
C TYR A 44 2.86 4.34 -3.68
N GLU A 45 2.47 3.08 -3.89
CA GLU A 45 3.38 1.93 -3.95
C GLU A 45 4.60 2.11 -4.88
N PRO A 46 4.54 2.78 -6.04
CA PRO A 46 5.73 2.90 -6.89
C PRO A 46 6.97 3.51 -6.20
N GLU A 47 6.75 4.37 -5.20
CA GLU A 47 7.82 5.03 -4.43
C GLU A 47 7.80 4.66 -2.93
N PHE A 48 6.66 4.20 -2.42
CA PHE A 48 6.46 3.91 -1.01
C PHE A 48 6.39 2.40 -0.75
N ARG A 49 6.88 2.00 0.42
CA ARG A 49 6.76 0.62 0.94
C ARG A 49 6.09 0.67 2.30
N PHE A 50 5.20 -0.27 2.60
CA PHE A 50 4.69 -0.38 3.97
C PHE A 50 5.85 -0.64 4.93
N PHE A 51 5.92 0.08 6.04
CA PHE A 51 7.03 -0.10 6.99
C PHE A 51 7.11 -1.55 7.51
N SER A 52 5.95 -2.16 7.77
CA SER A 52 5.87 -3.56 8.15
C SER A 52 5.90 -4.47 6.91
N ALA A 53 6.94 -5.28 6.79
CA ALA A 53 7.04 -6.33 5.78
C ALA A 53 5.81 -7.25 5.73
N PHE A 54 5.18 -7.54 6.88
CA PHE A 54 3.96 -8.36 6.94
C PHE A 54 2.73 -7.65 6.35
N VAL A 55 2.67 -6.32 6.45
CA VAL A 55 1.62 -5.52 5.80
C VAL A 55 1.88 -5.47 4.29
N GLU A 56 3.13 -5.20 3.89
CA GLU A 56 3.55 -5.18 2.48
C GLU A 56 3.22 -6.50 1.78
N GLY A 57 3.59 -7.64 2.37
CA GLY A 57 3.33 -8.96 1.78
C GLY A 57 1.84 -9.26 1.62
N ARG A 58 1.03 -8.95 2.65
CA ARG A 58 -0.44 -9.04 2.58
C ARG A 58 -1.02 -8.14 1.50
N PHE A 59 -0.51 -6.92 1.38
CA PHE A 59 -0.94 -5.95 0.38
C PHE A 59 -0.61 -6.44 -1.04
N GLN A 60 0.59 -6.97 -1.28
CA GLN A 60 0.95 -7.54 -2.58
C GLN A 60 0.14 -8.78 -2.95
N ALA A 61 -0.16 -9.65 -1.97
CA ALA A 61 -1.06 -10.79 -2.18
C ALA A 61 -2.48 -10.32 -2.57
N LEU A 62 -2.98 -9.27 -1.90
CA LEU A 62 -4.26 -8.66 -2.24
C LEU A 62 -4.23 -8.03 -3.65
N GLN A 63 -3.20 -7.27 -3.99
CA GLN A 63 -3.02 -6.71 -5.35
C GLN A 63 -3.01 -7.80 -6.41
N LYS A 64 -2.33 -8.93 -6.16
CA LYS A 64 -2.30 -10.07 -7.07
C LYS A 64 -3.70 -10.63 -7.31
N THR A 65 -4.48 -10.87 -6.25
CA THR A 65 -5.89 -11.31 -6.36
C THR A 65 -6.75 -10.31 -7.14
N LEU A 66 -6.52 -9.01 -6.95
CA LEU A 66 -7.34 -7.95 -7.55
C LEU A 66 -6.82 -7.46 -8.92
N SER A 67 -5.71 -8.01 -9.43
CA SER A 67 -5.03 -7.54 -10.64
C SER A 67 -5.85 -7.59 -11.92
N HIS A 68 -6.91 -8.40 -11.94
CA HIS A 68 -7.83 -8.52 -13.07
C HIS A 68 -8.95 -7.46 -13.07
N PHE A 69 -9.02 -6.61 -12.05
CA PHE A 69 -10.02 -5.56 -11.91
C PHE A 69 -9.37 -4.19 -12.10
N SER A 70 -10.15 -3.20 -12.55
CA SER A 70 -9.71 -1.81 -12.51
C SER A 70 -9.44 -1.36 -11.06
N LEU A 71 -8.59 -0.35 -10.88
CA LEU A 71 -8.31 0.22 -9.56
C LEU A 71 -9.59 0.64 -8.82
N ALA A 72 -10.59 1.13 -9.56
CA ALA A 72 -11.86 1.54 -9.01
C ALA A 72 -12.70 0.36 -8.51
N GLU A 73 -12.83 -0.70 -9.32
CA GLU A 73 -13.53 -1.93 -8.94
C GLU A 73 -12.86 -2.61 -7.75
N ALA A 74 -11.53 -2.77 -7.80
CA ALA A 74 -10.74 -3.34 -6.72
C ALA A 74 -10.91 -2.56 -5.42
N SER A 75 -10.82 -1.22 -5.47
CA SER A 75 -10.99 -0.40 -4.29
C SER A 75 -12.40 -0.43 -3.73
N HIS A 76 -13.43 -0.51 -4.57
CA HIS A 76 -14.80 -0.66 -4.09
C HIS A 76 -15.05 -2.05 -3.51
N ALA A 77 -14.49 -3.12 -4.09
CA ALA A 77 -14.58 -4.47 -3.53
C ALA A 77 -13.97 -4.55 -2.13
N VAL A 78 -12.78 -3.94 -1.92
CA VAL A 78 -12.15 -3.86 -0.60
C VAL A 78 -13.00 -3.03 0.37
N HIS A 79 -13.42 -1.83 -0.02
CA HIS A 79 -14.16 -0.93 0.86
C HIS A 79 -15.53 -1.49 1.27
N SER A 80 -16.21 -2.19 0.35
CA SER A 80 -17.52 -2.80 0.59
C SER A 80 -17.45 -4.16 1.29
N GLY A 81 -16.27 -4.62 1.71
CA GLY A 81 -16.10 -5.89 2.42
C GLY A 81 -16.32 -7.14 1.54
N LYS A 82 -16.23 -7.01 0.21
CA LYS A 82 -16.41 -8.13 -0.73
C LYS A 82 -15.18 -9.02 -0.87
N VAL A 83 -14.05 -8.65 -0.27
CA VAL A 83 -12.84 -9.47 -0.25
C VAL A 83 -12.89 -10.40 0.96
N TRP A 84 -12.64 -11.68 0.73
CA TRP A 84 -12.54 -12.70 1.78
C TRP A 84 -11.09 -13.14 1.96
N ASN A 85 -10.64 -13.22 3.20
CA ASN A 85 -9.35 -13.81 3.57
C ASN A 85 -9.54 -15.32 3.76
N GLU A 86 -9.10 -16.11 2.79
CA GLU A 86 -9.24 -17.57 2.81
C GLU A 86 -8.33 -18.21 3.85
N SER A 87 -7.14 -17.65 4.08
CA SER A 87 -6.17 -18.19 5.04
C SER A 87 -6.67 -18.10 6.48
N LYS A 88 -7.49 -17.09 6.79
CA LYS A 88 -8.07 -16.87 8.13
C LYS A 88 -9.55 -17.21 8.22
N ASN A 89 -10.17 -17.54 7.09
CA ASN A 89 -11.61 -17.77 6.96
C ASN A 89 -12.47 -16.62 7.54
N GLU A 90 -12.15 -15.38 7.17
CA GLU A 90 -12.84 -14.18 7.66
C GLU A 90 -12.99 -13.10 6.56
N PRO A 91 -13.89 -12.12 6.70
CA PRO A 91 -13.91 -10.96 5.80
C PRO A 91 -12.58 -10.20 5.88
N PHE A 92 -12.03 -9.82 4.73
CA PHE A 92 -10.88 -8.92 4.73
C PHE A 92 -11.34 -7.49 5.05
N ILE A 93 -10.69 -6.89 6.05
CA ILE A 93 -10.93 -5.50 6.44
C ILE A 93 -9.66 -4.72 6.14
N TRP A 94 -9.77 -3.69 5.29
CA TRP A 94 -8.69 -2.74 5.08
C TRP A 94 -8.39 -2.00 6.38
N ARG A 95 -7.12 -2.01 6.80
CA ARG A 95 -6.62 -1.23 7.92
C ARG A 95 -5.47 -0.39 7.42
N PRO A 96 -5.53 0.95 7.52
CA PRO A 96 -4.43 1.82 7.15
C PRO A 96 -3.19 1.51 8.00
N HIS A 97 -2.02 1.56 7.38
CA HIS A 97 -0.70 1.39 8.01
C HIS A 97 0.28 2.34 7.34
N GLU A 98 1.44 2.57 7.95
CA GLU A 98 2.45 3.49 7.47
C GLU A 98 3.12 2.98 6.19
N GLN A 99 3.09 3.80 5.15
CA GLN A 99 3.88 3.65 3.93
C GLN A 99 4.99 4.70 3.96
N ILE A 100 6.22 4.29 3.66
CA ILE A 100 7.42 5.10 3.79
C ILE A 100 8.13 5.20 2.45
N LEU A 101 8.49 6.43 2.08
CA LEU A 101 9.50 6.74 1.07
C LEU A 101 10.78 7.14 1.81
N GLY A 102 11.81 6.30 1.72
CA GLY A 102 13.13 6.57 2.30
C GLY A 102 13.89 7.61 1.49
N LEU A 103 14.50 8.58 2.16
CA LEU A 103 15.32 9.64 1.54
C LEU A 103 16.82 9.48 1.83
N VAL A 104 17.19 8.54 2.70
CA VAL A 104 18.57 8.27 3.11
C VAL A 104 18.91 6.78 2.98
N PRO A 105 20.20 6.41 2.75
CA PRO A 105 20.61 5.03 2.52
C PRO A 105 20.10 4.05 3.58
N ARG A 106 20.26 4.36 4.87
CA ARG A 106 19.82 3.49 5.98
C ARG A 106 18.35 3.03 5.87
N ILE A 107 17.45 3.90 5.43
CA ILE A 107 16.02 3.56 5.29
C ILE A 107 15.77 2.81 3.99
N ILE A 108 16.45 3.19 2.90
CA ILE A 108 16.37 2.47 1.62
C ILE A 108 16.89 1.04 1.78
N ASP A 109 18.04 0.88 2.43
CA ASP A 109 18.71 -0.39 2.72
C ASP A 109 17.85 -1.30 3.62
N TYR A 110 17.05 -0.71 4.52
CA TYR A 110 16.08 -1.48 5.30
C TYR A 110 15.07 -2.20 4.40
N PHE A 111 14.48 -1.49 3.43
CA PHE A 111 13.52 -2.08 2.49
C PHE A 111 14.18 -3.04 1.48
N ALA A 112 15.47 -2.84 1.19
CA ALA A 112 16.27 -3.76 0.39
C ALA A 112 16.85 -4.93 1.19
N SER A 113 16.67 -4.97 2.51
CA SER A 113 17.31 -5.97 3.37
C SER A 113 16.72 -7.37 3.15
N PRO A 114 17.55 -8.44 3.25
CA PRO A 114 17.06 -9.81 3.16
C PRO A 114 15.96 -10.12 4.19
N LEU A 115 16.09 -9.58 5.41
CA LEU A 115 15.11 -9.78 6.48
C LEU A 115 13.74 -9.18 6.14
N TYR A 116 13.71 -8.00 5.54
CA TYR A 116 12.46 -7.38 5.09
C TYR A 116 11.84 -8.21 3.97
N ALA A 117 12.64 -8.59 2.97
CA ALA A 117 12.19 -9.40 1.84
C ALA A 117 11.63 -10.76 2.29
N GLU A 118 12.34 -11.48 3.17
CA GLU A 118 11.91 -12.77 3.71
C GLU A 118 10.54 -12.67 4.39
N LYS A 119 10.38 -11.73 5.33
CA LYS A 119 9.11 -11.52 6.05
C LYS A 119 7.97 -11.13 5.11
N MET A 120 8.28 -10.30 4.11
CA MET A 120 7.32 -9.86 3.11
C MET A 120 6.86 -11.04 2.24
N HIS A 121 7.78 -11.86 1.76
CA HIS A 121 7.46 -13.06 0.97
C HIS A 121 6.70 -14.11 1.78
N THR A 122 7.08 -14.36 3.03
CA THR A 122 6.32 -15.26 3.93
C THR A 122 4.89 -14.77 4.09
N ALA A 123 4.70 -13.49 4.43
CA ALA A 123 3.37 -12.92 4.60
C ALA A 123 2.54 -12.94 3.30
N GLN A 124 3.18 -12.70 2.16
CA GLN A 124 2.54 -12.78 0.84
C GLN A 124 2.09 -14.21 0.53
N PHE A 125 2.94 -15.21 0.77
CA PHE A 125 2.63 -16.61 0.53
C PHE A 125 1.51 -17.15 1.44
N GLU A 126 1.52 -16.75 2.71
CA GLU A 126 0.51 -17.14 3.70
C GLU A 126 -0.85 -16.49 3.45
N SER A 127 -0.91 -15.43 2.65
CA SER A 127 -2.13 -14.65 2.41
C SER A 127 -2.83 -15.07 1.13
N ARG A 128 -4.04 -15.62 1.27
CA ARG A 128 -4.92 -15.95 0.15
C ARG A 128 -6.22 -15.17 0.24
N PHE A 129 -6.57 -14.49 -0.84
CA PHE A 129 -7.78 -13.70 -0.94
C PHE A 129 -8.61 -14.12 -2.15
N LYS A 130 -9.93 -13.98 -2.01
CA LYS A 130 -10.88 -14.07 -3.13
C LYS A 130 -11.96 -13.01 -3.03
N LEU A 131 -12.57 -12.64 -4.16
CA LEU A 131 -13.83 -11.90 -4.12
C LEU A 131 -14.98 -12.85 -3.81
N ARG A 132 -15.90 -12.39 -2.97
CA ARG A 132 -17.23 -12.98 -2.82
C ARG A 132 -18.17 -12.33 -3.83
N LYS A 133 -19.01 -13.17 -4.45
CA LYS A 133 -20.14 -12.71 -5.27
C LYS A 133 -21.19 -12.04 -4.39
#